data_AF-A0A947GBX1-F1
#
_entry.id   AF-A0A947GBX1-F1
#
_cell.length_a   1.000
_cell.length_b   1.000
_cell.length_c   1.000
_cell.angle_alpha   90.00
_cell.angle_beta   90.00
_cell.angle_gamma   90.00
#
_symmetry.space_group_name_H-M   'P 1'
#
loop_
_entity.id
_entity.type
_entity.pdbx_description
1 polymer ?
#
loop_
_entity_poly.entity_id
_entity_poly.type
_entity_poly.pdbx_seq_one_letter_code
_entity_poly.pdbx_strand_id
1 'polypeptide(L)'
;MSSIDPAARPVLVILRAGDRSLHPGWLEGAPPETRNWDLHLSYFGDRPDPFPDRPADVTVSFDKGSKATGTVACLAGLGARLDRYRFIWLPDDDLAADLPTLNRFFAIVAEYDLDIAQPALGPGSFVNHRITSQRPEYRLRFTDFAEIMALGLSQRAFRICRPYFDRSVSSWGLDFLFPKLIGYPDRKIAIVDETPVVHTRPGGKGPNIALVRGEGVTPGEELRRIEQDFGIVRSRKNLAAIPQGGGAPIVFARAKA
;
A
#
# COMPACT_ATOMS: atom_id res chain seq x y z
N MET A 1 -17.04 -20.78 8.84
CA MET A 1 -16.27 -20.56 7.59
C MET A 1 -17.25 -19.99 6.58
N SER A 2 -17.24 -18.66 6.38
CA SER A 2 -18.08 -18.04 5.35
C SER A 2 -17.49 -18.44 3.99
N SER A 3 -18.29 -19.14 3.18
CA SER A 3 -17.96 -19.41 1.79
C SER A 3 -17.79 -18.07 1.08
N ILE A 4 -16.59 -17.80 0.59
CA ILE A 4 -16.32 -16.64 -0.26
C ILE A 4 -17.11 -16.86 -1.55
N ASP A 5 -17.98 -15.92 -1.89
CA ASP A 5 -18.65 -15.88 -3.19
C ASP A 5 -17.57 -15.91 -4.29
N PRO A 6 -17.57 -16.91 -5.21
CA PRO A 6 -16.59 -16.99 -6.29
C PRO A 6 -16.58 -15.74 -7.21
N ALA A 7 -17.67 -14.97 -7.23
CA ALA A 7 -17.76 -13.70 -7.95
C ALA A 7 -17.19 -12.50 -7.16
N ALA A 8 -16.94 -12.65 -5.86
CA ALA A 8 -16.42 -11.58 -5.03
C ALA A 8 -14.91 -11.39 -5.24
N ARG A 9 -14.53 -10.18 -5.64
CA ARG A 9 -13.13 -9.77 -5.79
C ARG A 9 -12.46 -9.78 -4.40
N PRO A 10 -11.34 -10.51 -4.22
CA PRO A 10 -10.76 -10.73 -2.88
C PRO A 10 -9.99 -9.53 -2.32
N VAL A 11 -9.78 -8.48 -3.11
CA VAL A 11 -8.97 -7.31 -2.76
C VAL A 11 -9.83 -6.06 -2.73
N LEU A 12 -9.69 -5.25 -1.68
CA LEU A 12 -10.17 -3.88 -1.66
C LEU A 12 -8.99 -2.90 -1.79
N VAL A 13 -9.01 -2.10 -2.84
CA VAL A 13 -8.13 -0.95 -2.98
C VAL A 13 -8.83 0.26 -2.36
N ILE A 14 -8.22 0.82 -1.31
CA ILE A 14 -8.65 2.07 -0.69
C ILE A 14 -7.62 3.14 -1.06
N LEU A 15 -7.93 3.85 -2.14
CA LEU A 15 -7.06 4.89 -2.66
C LEU A 15 -7.33 6.21 -1.95
N ARG A 16 -6.30 6.83 -1.37
CA ARG A 16 -6.37 8.24 -0.94
C ARG A 16 -6.28 9.14 -2.16
N ALA A 17 -7.41 9.61 -2.66
CA ALA A 17 -7.51 10.34 -3.93
C ALA A 17 -7.67 11.85 -3.75
N GLY A 18 -6.81 12.66 -4.37
CA GLY A 18 -6.98 14.10 -4.54
C GLY A 18 -7.43 14.48 -5.96
N ASP A 19 -7.59 15.78 -6.23
CA ASP A 19 -8.08 16.31 -7.52
C ASP A 19 -7.25 15.93 -8.74
N ARG A 20 -6.00 15.52 -8.52
CA ARG A 20 -5.04 15.13 -9.55
C ARG A 20 -4.65 13.65 -9.45
N SER A 21 -5.55 12.84 -8.89
CA SER A 21 -5.32 11.41 -8.75
C SER A 21 -5.11 10.73 -10.10
N LEU A 22 -4.15 9.82 -10.18
CA LEU A 22 -3.78 9.10 -11.40
C LEU A 22 -4.60 7.84 -11.66
N HIS A 23 -5.49 7.44 -10.74
CA HIS A 23 -6.25 6.20 -10.87
C HIS A 23 -7.17 6.09 -12.09
N PRO A 24 -7.66 7.18 -12.75
CA PRO A 24 -8.39 7.01 -14.00
C PRO A 24 -7.56 6.25 -15.05
N GLY A 25 -6.24 6.50 -15.10
CA GLY A 25 -5.32 5.78 -15.98
C GLY A 25 -5.17 4.29 -15.63
N TRP A 26 -5.45 3.88 -14.38
CA TRP A 26 -5.43 2.46 -14.01
C TRP A 26 -6.53 1.66 -14.69
N LEU A 27 -7.60 2.33 -15.16
CA LEU A 27 -8.78 1.71 -15.73
C LEU A 27 -8.92 1.99 -17.24
N GLU A 28 -7.97 2.74 -17.82
CA GLU A 28 -8.00 3.12 -19.22
C GLU A 28 -7.72 1.92 -20.14
N GLY A 29 -8.50 1.79 -21.22
CA GLY A 29 -8.24 0.85 -22.31
C GLY A 29 -8.50 -0.64 -22.02
N ALA A 30 -8.86 -1.02 -20.79
CA ALA A 30 -9.11 -2.41 -20.42
C ALA A 30 -10.59 -2.67 -20.07
N PRO A 31 -11.17 -3.80 -20.48
CA PRO A 31 -12.56 -4.11 -20.13
C PRO A 31 -12.73 -4.23 -18.60
N PRO A 32 -13.64 -3.46 -17.96
CA PRO A 32 -13.79 -3.42 -16.49
C PRO A 32 -14.04 -4.77 -15.83
N GLU A 33 -14.65 -5.72 -16.55
CA GLU A 33 -14.91 -7.09 -16.11
C GLU A 33 -13.63 -7.90 -15.83
N THR A 34 -12.49 -7.49 -16.39
CA THR A 34 -11.20 -8.15 -16.17
C THR A 34 -10.56 -7.79 -14.83
N ARG A 35 -11.09 -6.79 -14.12
CA ARG A 35 -10.57 -6.32 -12.84
C ARG A 35 -10.82 -7.34 -11.72
N ASN A 36 -9.77 -7.71 -10.98
CA ASN A 36 -9.85 -8.70 -9.89
C ASN A 36 -9.88 -8.10 -8.46
N TRP A 37 -10.18 -6.80 -8.35
CA TRP A 37 -10.13 -6.02 -7.11
C TRP A 37 -11.20 -4.92 -7.10
N ASP A 38 -11.78 -4.61 -5.93
CA ASP A 38 -12.71 -3.49 -5.76
C ASP A 38 -11.97 -2.18 -5.49
N LEU A 39 -12.57 -1.05 -5.88
CA LEU A 39 -12.00 0.27 -5.68
C LEU A 39 -12.93 1.12 -4.80
N HIS A 40 -12.34 1.66 -3.75
CA HIS A 40 -12.92 2.69 -2.94
C HIS A 40 -12.02 3.92 -2.93
N LEU A 41 -12.56 5.05 -3.35
CA LEU A 41 -11.89 6.34 -3.37
C LEU A 41 -12.16 7.05 -2.04
N SER A 42 -11.15 7.08 -1.17
CA SER A 42 -11.13 7.95 0.00
C SER A 42 -10.67 9.33 -0.45
N TYR A 43 -11.62 10.21 -0.74
CA TYR A 43 -11.36 11.47 -1.45
C TYR A 43 -11.06 12.62 -0.48
N PHE A 44 -9.97 13.36 -0.72
CA PHE A 44 -9.56 14.50 0.11
C PHE A 44 -9.51 15.85 -0.60
N GLY A 45 -9.72 15.86 -1.92
CA GLY A 45 -9.77 17.09 -2.72
C GLY A 45 -11.04 17.90 -2.48
N ASP A 46 -11.20 19.00 -3.22
CA ASP A 46 -12.22 20.03 -2.93
C ASP A 46 -13.35 20.12 -3.97
N ARG A 47 -13.40 19.17 -4.91
CA ARG A 47 -14.47 19.09 -5.91
C ARG A 47 -15.75 18.53 -5.29
N PRO A 48 -16.93 19.11 -5.60
CA PRO A 48 -18.21 18.63 -5.10
C PRO A 48 -18.62 17.27 -5.70
N ASP A 49 -18.28 17.02 -6.97
CA ASP A 49 -18.45 15.73 -7.65
C ASP A 49 -17.11 15.26 -8.23
N PRO A 50 -16.30 14.53 -7.45
CA PRO A 50 -15.01 14.03 -7.91
C PRO A 50 -15.20 12.82 -8.82
N PHE A 51 -14.52 12.84 -9.98
CA PHE A 51 -14.49 11.73 -10.96
C PHE A 51 -15.90 11.32 -11.44
N PRO A 52 -16.63 12.21 -12.14
CA PRO A 52 -18.01 11.93 -12.59
C PRO A 52 -18.10 10.73 -13.54
N ASP A 53 -17.05 10.49 -14.33
CA ASP A 53 -16.98 9.38 -15.29
C ASP A 53 -16.49 8.06 -14.68
N ARG A 54 -16.41 7.96 -13.34
CA ARG A 54 -15.97 6.73 -12.66
C ARG A 54 -16.95 5.57 -12.94
N PRO A 55 -16.47 4.32 -13.06
CA PRO A 55 -17.36 3.17 -13.18
C PRO A 55 -18.31 3.03 -11.99
N ALA A 56 -19.52 2.52 -12.24
CA ALA A 56 -20.59 2.44 -11.24
C ALA A 56 -20.25 1.57 -10.00
N ASP A 57 -19.32 0.63 -10.14
CA ASP A 57 -18.84 -0.23 -9.05
C ASP A 57 -17.70 0.43 -8.23
N VAL A 58 -17.23 1.62 -8.62
CA VAL A 58 -16.28 2.42 -7.85
C VAL A 58 -17.03 3.26 -6.81
N THR A 59 -16.72 3.00 -5.55
CA THR A 59 -17.34 3.71 -4.41
C THR A 59 -16.48 4.87 -3.94
N VAL A 60 -17.08 5.89 -3.33
CA VAL A 60 -16.38 7.11 -2.89
C VAL A 60 -16.85 7.51 -1.49
N SER A 61 -15.92 7.96 -0.64
CA SER A 61 -16.18 8.70 0.59
C SER A 61 -15.38 10.01 0.59
N PHE A 62 -15.81 10.99 1.36
CA PHE A 62 -15.11 12.28 1.51
C PHE A 62 -14.38 12.29 2.84
N ASP A 63 -13.07 12.01 2.81
CA ASP A 63 -12.23 11.89 4.00
C ASP A 63 -11.09 12.92 3.93
N LYS A 64 -11.26 14.02 4.66
CA LYS A 64 -10.27 15.08 4.79
C LYS A 64 -9.10 14.67 5.70
N GLY A 65 -8.07 15.51 5.71
CA GLY A 65 -6.86 15.30 6.50
C GLY A 65 -5.74 14.64 5.72
N SER A 66 -4.65 14.35 6.44
CA SER A 66 -3.48 13.65 5.94
C SER A 66 -3.80 12.23 5.41
N LYS A 67 -2.79 11.52 4.91
CA LYS A 67 -2.95 10.11 4.52
C LYS A 67 -3.47 9.29 5.69
N ALA A 68 -2.77 9.30 6.84
CA ALA A 68 -3.13 8.46 7.98
C ALA A 68 -4.49 8.81 8.57
N THR A 69 -4.76 10.10 8.84
CA THR A 69 -6.04 10.54 9.45
C THR A 69 -7.23 10.29 8.53
N GLY A 70 -7.09 10.59 7.23
CA GLY A 70 -8.11 10.28 6.23
C GLY A 70 -8.33 8.77 6.06
N THR A 71 -7.26 7.96 6.11
CA THR A 71 -7.40 6.49 6.13
C THR A 71 -8.17 6.03 7.35
N VAL A 72 -7.91 6.55 8.56
CA VAL A 72 -8.68 6.19 9.77
C VAL A 72 -10.16 6.51 9.60
N ALA A 73 -10.50 7.70 9.12
CA ALA A 73 -11.89 8.10 8.85
C ALA A 73 -12.57 7.18 7.83
N CYS A 74 -11.90 6.90 6.71
CA CYS A 74 -12.40 5.99 5.67
C CYS A 74 -12.64 4.58 6.22
N LEU A 75 -11.69 4.02 6.96
CA LEU A 75 -11.81 2.68 7.56
C LEU A 75 -12.96 2.60 8.56
N ALA A 76 -13.22 3.69 9.31
CA ALA A 76 -14.38 3.76 10.20
C ALA A 76 -15.70 3.75 9.39
N GLY A 77 -15.78 4.54 8.32
CA GLY A 77 -16.97 4.61 7.45
C GLY A 77 -17.27 3.31 6.70
N LEU A 78 -16.24 2.58 6.25
CA LEU A 78 -16.41 1.29 5.57
C LEU A 78 -16.88 0.17 6.52
N GLY A 79 -16.54 0.24 7.81
CA GLY A 79 -17.03 -0.66 8.84
C GLY A 79 -16.88 -2.15 8.48
N ALA A 80 -17.97 -2.92 8.63
CA ALA A 80 -17.99 -4.37 8.38
C ALA A 80 -17.77 -4.77 6.92
N ARG A 81 -17.82 -3.82 5.96
CA ARG A 81 -17.48 -4.11 4.56
C ARG A 81 -16.04 -4.62 4.43
N LEU A 82 -15.14 -4.13 5.28
CA LEU A 82 -13.72 -4.51 5.30
C LEU A 82 -13.52 -6.01 5.58
N ASP A 83 -14.42 -6.66 6.33
CA ASP A 83 -14.28 -8.07 6.69
C ASP A 83 -14.51 -9.06 5.54
N ARG A 84 -15.00 -8.57 4.39
CA ARG A 84 -15.26 -9.38 3.20
C ARG A 84 -14.01 -9.63 2.35
N TYR A 85 -12.98 -8.81 2.53
CA TYR A 85 -11.79 -8.85 1.68
C TYR A 85 -10.69 -9.69 2.33
N ARG A 86 -9.95 -10.41 1.48
CA ARG A 86 -8.75 -11.15 1.89
C ARG A 86 -7.54 -10.21 2.00
N PHE A 87 -7.51 -9.15 1.19
CA PHE A 87 -6.44 -8.17 1.15
C PHE A 87 -6.98 -6.75 1.03
N ILE A 88 -6.29 -5.81 1.68
CA ILE A 88 -6.57 -4.37 1.57
C ILE A 88 -5.29 -3.69 1.09
N TRP A 89 -5.39 -2.87 0.04
CA TRP A 89 -4.29 -2.06 -0.49
C TRP A 89 -4.58 -0.58 -0.28
N LEU A 90 -3.60 0.16 0.26
CA LEU A 90 -3.72 1.56 0.69
C LEU A 90 -2.75 2.49 -0.08
N PRO A 91 -2.90 2.65 -1.40
CA PRO A 91 -2.02 3.45 -2.22
C PRO A 91 -2.21 4.97 -2.06
N ASP A 92 -1.16 5.73 -2.39
CA ASP A 92 -1.21 7.15 -2.74
C ASP A 92 -1.72 7.36 -4.17
N ASP A 93 -2.15 8.59 -4.47
CA ASP A 93 -2.78 8.95 -5.74
C ASP A 93 -1.84 9.32 -6.88
N ASP A 94 -0.53 9.21 -6.68
CA ASP A 94 0.51 9.46 -7.68
C ASP A 94 1.24 8.22 -8.19
N LEU A 95 0.68 7.05 -7.93
CA LEU A 95 1.16 5.82 -8.55
C LEU A 95 0.55 5.70 -9.94
N ALA A 96 1.38 5.81 -10.98
CA ALA A 96 0.98 5.48 -12.34
C ALA A 96 1.17 3.97 -12.58
N ALA A 97 0.12 3.33 -13.11
CA ALA A 97 0.04 1.91 -13.41
C ALA A 97 -1.10 1.67 -14.42
N ASP A 98 -1.21 0.44 -14.93
CA ASP A 98 -2.34 0.00 -15.74
C ASP A 98 -3.08 -1.18 -15.07
N LEU A 99 -4.27 -1.51 -15.58
CA LEU A 99 -5.09 -2.58 -15.03
C LEU A 99 -4.39 -3.95 -15.04
N PRO A 100 -3.74 -4.38 -16.14
CA PRO A 100 -3.00 -5.65 -16.17
C PRO A 100 -1.92 -5.74 -15.09
N THR A 101 -1.15 -4.66 -14.88
CA THR A 101 -0.10 -4.58 -13.85
C THR A 101 -0.68 -4.77 -12.46
N LEU A 102 -1.76 -4.05 -12.12
CA LEU A 102 -2.40 -4.15 -10.80
C LEU A 102 -3.07 -5.51 -10.59
N ASN A 103 -3.77 -6.04 -11.59
CA ASN A 103 -4.35 -7.38 -11.54
C ASN A 103 -3.28 -8.45 -11.29
N ARG A 104 -2.14 -8.33 -11.97
CA ARG A 104 -1.02 -9.25 -11.81
C ARG A 104 -0.34 -9.10 -10.44
N PHE A 105 -0.20 -7.87 -9.95
CA PHE A 105 0.33 -7.60 -8.61
C PHE A 105 -0.49 -8.35 -7.55
N PHE A 106 -1.82 -8.20 -7.57
CA PHE A 106 -2.69 -8.89 -6.61
C PHE A 106 -2.70 -10.41 -6.76
N ALA A 107 -2.58 -10.92 -7.99
CA ALA A 107 -2.42 -12.35 -8.22
C ALA A 107 -1.15 -12.90 -7.56
N ILE A 108 -0.02 -12.20 -7.67
CA ILE A 108 1.24 -12.56 -7.00
C ILE A 108 1.07 -12.49 -5.47
N VAL A 109 0.47 -11.43 -4.94
CA VAL A 109 0.21 -11.29 -3.51
C VAL A 109 -0.59 -12.47 -2.95
N ALA A 110 -1.63 -12.89 -3.70
CA ALA A 110 -2.45 -14.03 -3.32
C ALA A 110 -1.72 -15.38 -3.46
N GLU A 111 -0.91 -15.55 -4.52
CA GLU A 111 -0.14 -16.75 -4.80
C GLU A 111 0.89 -17.06 -3.70
N TYR A 112 1.60 -16.03 -3.23
CA TYR A 112 2.61 -16.16 -2.17
C TYR A 112 2.04 -15.97 -0.76
N ASP A 113 0.72 -15.73 -0.66
CA ASP A 113 -0.01 -15.51 0.59
C ASP A 113 0.70 -14.49 1.49
N LEU A 114 1.01 -13.31 0.95
CA LEU A 114 1.79 -12.28 1.65
C LEU A 114 0.96 -11.55 2.71
N ASP A 115 1.54 -11.28 3.88
CA ASP A 115 0.92 -10.44 4.91
C ASP A 115 1.08 -8.95 4.64
N ILE A 116 2.24 -8.53 4.15
CA ILE A 116 2.52 -7.14 3.78
C ILE A 116 3.15 -7.13 2.39
N ALA A 117 2.62 -6.32 1.48
CA ALA A 117 3.15 -6.24 0.13
C ALA A 117 3.07 -4.83 -0.46
N GLN A 118 3.98 -4.51 -1.37
CA GLN A 118 3.83 -3.37 -2.28
C GLN A 118 4.40 -3.74 -3.66
N PRO A 119 3.95 -3.10 -4.74
CA PRO A 119 4.67 -3.16 -6.01
C PRO A 119 6.04 -2.47 -5.85
N ALA A 120 7.02 -2.89 -6.65
CA ALA A 120 8.26 -2.16 -6.75
C ALA A 120 8.07 -0.83 -7.49
N LEU A 121 8.98 0.11 -7.24
CA LEU A 121 9.04 1.38 -7.94
C LEU A 121 9.92 1.25 -9.18
N GLY A 122 9.30 1.36 -10.34
CA GLY A 122 9.96 1.25 -11.66
C GLY A 122 10.81 2.47 -12.02
N PRO A 123 11.54 2.42 -13.14
CA PRO A 123 12.30 3.55 -13.66
C PRO A 123 11.48 4.84 -13.76
N GLY A 124 12.10 5.98 -13.43
CA GLY A 124 11.42 7.29 -13.41
C GLY A 124 10.67 7.62 -12.12
N SER A 125 10.58 6.68 -11.18
CA SER A 125 9.95 6.92 -9.87
C SER A 125 10.77 7.85 -8.97
N PHE A 126 10.08 8.66 -8.17
CA PHE A 126 10.67 9.28 -6.98
C PHE A 126 10.79 8.25 -5.86
N VAL A 127 12.01 7.78 -5.57
CA VAL A 127 12.25 6.72 -4.58
C VAL A 127 12.77 7.31 -3.26
N ASN A 128 11.98 7.21 -2.18
CA ASN A 128 12.41 7.59 -0.83
C ASN A 128 13.24 6.49 -0.15
N HIS A 129 12.97 5.24 -0.48
CA HIS A 129 13.56 4.07 0.14
C HIS A 129 14.14 3.14 -0.91
N ARG A 130 15.48 3.11 -1.06
CA ARG A 130 16.17 2.34 -2.13
C ARG A 130 15.78 0.86 -2.20
N ILE A 131 15.29 0.26 -1.11
CA ILE A 131 14.79 -1.11 -1.10
C ILE A 131 13.54 -1.29 -1.98
N THR A 132 12.75 -0.25 -2.21
CA THR A 132 11.52 -0.27 -3.02
C THR A 132 11.76 -0.14 -4.50
N SER A 133 12.97 0.25 -4.94
CA SER A 133 13.35 0.24 -6.35
C SER A 133 13.27 -1.16 -6.96
N GLN A 134 12.76 -1.25 -8.18
CA GLN A 134 12.63 -2.49 -8.94
C GLN A 134 13.97 -3.21 -9.13
N ARG A 135 13.91 -4.53 -9.06
CA ARG A 135 14.95 -5.49 -9.44
C ARG A 135 14.41 -6.43 -10.54
N PRO A 136 14.60 -6.10 -11.83
CA PRO A 136 14.00 -6.83 -12.96
C PRO A 136 14.35 -8.32 -13.01
N GLU A 137 15.45 -8.72 -12.39
CA GLU A 137 15.88 -10.11 -12.24
C GLU A 137 15.00 -10.97 -11.32
N TYR A 138 14.09 -10.35 -10.56
CA TYR A 138 13.21 -11.02 -9.62
C TYR A 138 11.75 -10.82 -9.96
N ARG A 139 10.95 -11.84 -9.62
CA ARG A 139 9.50 -11.73 -9.55
C ARG A 139 9.06 -10.95 -8.33
N LEU A 140 9.64 -11.29 -7.18
CA LEU A 140 9.45 -10.58 -5.91
C LEU A 140 10.65 -10.82 -4.99
N ARG A 141 10.85 -9.89 -4.05
CA ARG A 141 11.79 -10.02 -2.93
C ARG A 141 11.04 -10.07 -1.62
N PHE A 142 11.33 -11.08 -0.82
CA PHE A 142 10.92 -11.09 0.59
C PHE A 142 11.81 -10.12 1.36
N THR A 143 11.21 -9.21 2.12
CA THR A 143 11.88 -8.13 2.84
C THR A 143 11.42 -8.09 4.30
N ASP A 144 11.96 -7.15 5.07
CA ASP A 144 11.42 -6.75 6.38
C ASP A 144 10.73 -5.38 6.33
N PHE A 145 10.44 -4.88 5.12
CA PHE A 145 10.02 -3.49 4.89
C PHE A 145 9.07 -3.36 3.68
N ALA A 146 8.00 -2.58 3.86
CA ALA A 146 7.19 -2.03 2.79
C ALA A 146 6.84 -0.56 3.12
N GLU A 147 6.72 0.29 2.11
CA GLU A 147 6.45 1.73 2.27
C GLU A 147 4.95 2.02 2.28
N ILE A 148 4.54 2.96 3.12
CA ILE A 148 3.16 3.32 3.46
C ILE A 148 2.47 3.95 2.26
N MET A 149 3.26 4.48 1.32
CA MET A 149 2.82 4.98 0.03
C MET A 149 2.01 3.94 -0.75
N ALA A 150 2.36 2.64 -0.71
CA ALA A 150 1.67 1.58 -1.45
C ALA A 150 1.43 0.32 -0.60
N LEU A 151 1.09 0.50 0.68
CA LEU A 151 0.97 -0.59 1.63
C LEU A 151 -0.21 -1.52 1.33
N GLY A 152 0.08 -2.79 1.06
CA GLY A 152 -0.88 -3.89 1.02
C GLY A 152 -0.81 -4.71 2.30
N LEU A 153 -1.97 -5.12 2.81
CA LEU A 153 -2.11 -5.91 4.03
C LEU A 153 -3.04 -7.10 3.77
N SER A 154 -2.66 -8.30 4.21
CA SER A 154 -3.59 -9.43 4.37
C SER A 154 -4.64 -9.09 5.41
N GLN A 155 -5.79 -9.76 5.40
CA GLN A 155 -6.82 -9.52 6.42
C GLN A 155 -6.31 -9.78 7.85
N ARG A 156 -5.39 -10.73 8.03
CA ARG A 156 -4.71 -10.96 9.31
C ARG A 156 -3.85 -9.77 9.69
N ALA A 157 -2.94 -9.34 8.81
CA ALA A 157 -2.05 -8.21 9.06
C ALA A 157 -2.84 -6.92 9.28
N PHE A 158 -3.89 -6.70 8.50
CA PHE A 158 -4.79 -5.57 8.63
C PHE A 158 -5.43 -5.51 10.01
N ARG A 159 -5.97 -6.62 10.54
CA ARG A 159 -6.55 -6.64 11.90
C ARG A 159 -5.54 -6.28 13.00
N ILE A 160 -4.28 -6.66 12.83
CA ILE A 160 -3.19 -6.36 13.77
C ILE A 160 -2.78 -4.88 13.67
N CYS A 161 -2.63 -4.36 12.44
CA CYS A 161 -2.11 -3.01 12.18
C CYS A 161 -3.17 -1.91 12.27
N ARG A 162 -4.45 -2.22 11.98
CA ARG A 162 -5.55 -1.25 11.93
C ARG A 162 -5.62 -0.33 13.16
N PRO A 163 -5.49 -0.83 14.40
CA PRO A 163 -5.57 0.02 15.60
C PRO A 163 -4.42 1.02 15.75
N TYR A 164 -3.41 0.98 14.87
CA TYR A 164 -2.20 1.79 14.97
C TYR A 164 -2.06 2.84 13.87
N PHE A 165 -3.00 2.93 12.92
CA PHE A 165 -2.97 3.99 11.91
C PHE A 165 -3.06 5.40 12.52
N ASP A 166 -3.77 5.56 13.63
CA ASP A 166 -3.93 6.83 14.35
C ASP A 166 -2.70 7.21 15.20
N ARG A 167 -1.68 6.35 15.29
CA ARG A 167 -0.41 6.66 15.97
C ARG A 167 0.44 7.66 15.20
N SER A 168 0.09 7.93 13.94
CA SER A 168 0.80 8.87 13.09
C SER A 168 -0.20 9.76 12.35
N VAL A 169 0.04 11.07 12.36
CA VAL A 169 -0.63 12.03 11.49
C VAL A 169 0.10 12.08 10.15
N SER A 170 1.43 11.99 10.14
CA SER A 170 2.26 12.11 8.92
C SER A 170 2.38 10.84 8.09
N SER A 171 1.87 9.72 8.60
CA SER A 171 2.16 8.33 8.19
C SER A 171 3.59 7.85 8.43
N TRP A 172 4.53 8.71 8.84
CA TRP A 172 5.91 8.29 9.04
C TRP A 172 6.03 7.38 10.25
N GLY A 173 6.83 6.31 10.12
CA GLY A 173 7.05 5.32 11.18
C GLY A 173 6.15 4.10 11.07
N LEU A 174 4.98 4.22 10.42
CA LEU A 174 4.09 3.08 10.19
C LEU A 174 4.77 1.97 9.37
N ASP A 175 5.64 2.36 8.43
CA ASP A 175 6.48 1.47 7.60
C ASP A 175 7.35 0.50 8.40
N PHE A 176 7.79 0.93 9.59
CA PHE A 176 8.61 0.12 10.48
C PHE A 176 7.77 -0.54 11.56
N LEU A 177 6.71 0.13 12.00
CA LEU A 177 5.82 -0.37 13.03
C LEU A 177 5.05 -1.60 12.54
N PHE A 178 4.47 -1.58 11.34
CA PHE A 178 3.61 -2.67 10.88
C PHE A 178 4.33 -4.01 10.69
N PRO A 179 5.51 -4.08 10.03
CA PRO A 179 6.32 -5.29 10.03
C PRO A 179 6.64 -5.83 11.44
N LYS A 180 6.91 -4.93 12.39
CA LYS A 180 7.16 -5.30 13.79
C LYS A 180 5.91 -5.89 14.46
N LEU A 181 4.75 -5.25 14.30
CA LEU A 181 3.50 -5.70 14.91
C LEU A 181 3.09 -7.10 14.44
N ILE A 182 3.34 -7.44 13.17
CA ILE A 182 3.03 -8.78 12.66
C ILE A 182 4.11 -9.82 12.98
N GLY A 183 5.23 -9.41 13.58
CA GLY A 183 6.29 -10.28 14.09
C GLY A 183 7.35 -10.71 13.07
N TYR A 184 7.49 -10.01 11.93
CA TYR A 184 8.39 -10.39 10.83
C TYR A 184 8.27 -11.87 10.40
N PRO A 185 7.06 -12.35 10.05
CA PRO A 185 6.88 -13.75 9.68
C PRO A 185 7.70 -14.10 8.43
N ASP A 186 8.28 -15.31 8.42
CA ASP A 186 9.17 -15.74 7.34
C ASP A 186 8.45 -15.68 5.99
N ARG A 187 9.06 -14.98 5.02
CA ARG A 187 8.57 -14.86 3.63
C ARG A 187 7.12 -14.37 3.50
N LYS A 188 6.68 -13.48 4.39
CA LYS A 188 5.32 -12.88 4.36
C LYS A 188 5.31 -11.37 4.11
N ILE A 189 6.46 -10.73 4.05
CA ILE A 189 6.59 -9.31 3.70
C ILE A 189 7.38 -9.25 2.39
N ALA A 190 6.85 -8.59 1.37
CA ALA A 190 7.54 -8.55 0.08
C ALA A 190 7.35 -7.26 -0.72
N ILE A 191 8.28 -7.05 -1.64
CA ILE A 191 8.21 -6.07 -2.71
C ILE A 191 8.13 -6.86 -4.02
N VAL A 192 7.10 -6.59 -4.82
CA VAL A 192 6.83 -7.32 -6.06
C VAL A 192 7.47 -6.59 -7.24
N ASP A 193 8.55 -7.16 -7.77
CA ASP A 193 9.37 -6.55 -8.83
C ASP A 193 8.81 -6.81 -10.25
N GLU A 194 8.00 -7.87 -10.44
CA GLU A 194 7.39 -8.22 -11.73
C GLU A 194 6.38 -7.18 -12.23
N THR A 195 5.75 -6.44 -11.31
CA THR A 195 4.66 -5.51 -11.58
C THR A 195 5.00 -4.12 -11.02
N PRO A 196 6.03 -3.44 -11.56
CA PRO A 196 6.43 -2.15 -11.05
C PRO A 196 5.36 -1.09 -11.34
N VAL A 197 5.26 -0.11 -10.44
CA VAL A 197 4.48 1.12 -10.64
C VAL A 197 5.42 2.32 -10.68
N VAL A 198 4.97 3.46 -11.21
CA VAL A 198 5.76 4.69 -11.24
C VAL A 198 5.24 5.68 -10.21
N HIS A 199 6.06 6.03 -9.23
CA HIS A 199 5.73 7.07 -8.25
C HIS A 199 6.09 8.45 -8.81
N THR A 200 5.08 9.24 -9.18
CA THR A 200 5.24 10.41 -10.05
C THR A 200 5.47 11.74 -9.33
N ARG A 201 5.38 11.78 -8.00
CA ARG A 201 5.65 12.98 -7.20
C ARG A 201 6.69 12.71 -6.11
N PRO A 202 7.50 13.71 -5.73
CA PRO A 202 8.46 13.56 -4.65
C PRO A 202 7.77 13.44 -3.29
N GLY A 203 8.25 12.50 -2.47
CA GLY A 203 7.87 12.40 -1.07
C GLY A 203 8.18 13.68 -0.30
N GLY A 204 7.40 13.96 0.75
CA GLY A 204 7.63 15.13 1.61
C GLY A 204 7.22 16.48 0.99
N LYS A 205 6.68 16.50 -0.24
CA LYS A 205 6.35 17.74 -0.98
C LYS A 205 4.94 17.71 -1.59
N GLY A 206 3.96 17.25 -0.82
CA GLY A 206 2.55 17.16 -1.24
C GLY A 206 1.57 17.80 -0.25
N PRO A 207 0.28 17.92 -0.62
CA PRO A 207 -0.76 18.54 0.21
C PRO A 207 -0.86 17.89 1.61
N ASN A 208 -0.64 16.57 1.70
CA ASN A 208 -0.64 15.85 2.98
C ASN A 208 0.43 16.34 3.96
N ILE A 209 1.63 16.71 3.49
CA ILE A 209 2.70 17.22 4.37
C ILE A 209 2.41 18.65 4.82
N ALA A 210 1.76 19.46 3.98
CA ALA A 210 1.34 20.81 4.36
C ALA A 210 0.29 20.77 5.48
N LEU A 211 -0.67 19.85 5.39
CA LEU A 211 -1.67 19.60 6.43
C LEU A 211 -1.01 19.18 7.76
N VAL A 212 -0.10 18.20 7.70
CA VAL A 212 0.64 17.72 8.89
C VAL A 212 1.39 18.87 9.58
N ARG A 213 2.02 19.77 8.81
CA ARG A 213 2.69 20.95 9.38
C ARG A 213 1.71 21.95 9.98
N GLY A 214 0.54 22.13 9.35
CA GLY A 214 -0.54 22.97 9.87
C GLY A 214 -1.08 22.48 11.22
N GLU A 215 -1.02 21.17 11.47
CA GLU A 215 -1.35 20.55 12.75
C GLU A 215 -0.19 20.61 13.79
N GLY A 216 0.91 21.29 13.47
CA GLY A 216 2.07 21.41 14.36
C GLY A 216 2.89 20.12 14.49
N VAL A 217 2.68 19.14 13.61
CA VAL A 217 3.40 17.87 13.63
C VAL A 217 4.64 17.92 12.74
N THR A 218 5.79 17.55 13.30
CA THR A 218 7.02 17.31 12.54
C THR A 218 7.15 15.82 12.23
N PRO A 219 7.09 15.37 10.96
CA PRO A 219 7.16 13.94 10.61
C PRO A 219 8.36 13.20 11.20
N GLY A 220 9.53 13.87 11.26
CA GLY A 220 10.73 13.28 11.84
C GLY A 220 10.69 13.11 13.36
N GLU A 221 9.99 13.98 14.08
CA GLU A 221 9.78 13.86 15.53
C GLU A 221 8.75 12.77 15.83
N GLU A 222 7.66 12.74 15.06
CA GLU A 222 6.64 11.70 15.15
C GLU A 222 7.21 10.30 14.90
N LEU A 223 8.03 10.15 13.85
CA LEU A 223 8.78 8.92 13.58
C LEU A 223 9.62 8.49 14.79
N ARG A 224 10.43 9.40 15.36
CA ARG A 224 11.27 9.08 16.53
C ARG A 224 10.44 8.67 17.74
N ARG A 225 9.30 9.32 17.97
CA ARG A 225 8.38 8.96 19.04
C ARG A 225 7.84 7.54 18.86
N ILE A 226 7.35 7.20 17.66
CA ILE A 226 6.87 5.85 17.35
C ILE A 226 7.99 4.82 17.55
N GLU A 227 9.21 5.15 17.17
CA GLU A 227 10.35 4.26 17.38
C GLU A 227 10.63 3.99 18.85
N GLN A 228 10.56 5.02 19.69
CA GLN A 228 10.75 4.90 21.14
C GLN A 228 9.60 4.11 21.79
N ASP A 229 8.35 4.48 21.50
CA ASP A 229 7.14 3.87 22.07
C ASP A 229 7.09 2.35 21.82
N PHE A 230 7.54 1.91 20.64
CA PHE A 230 7.47 0.51 20.21
C PHE A 230 8.83 -0.20 20.19
N GLY A 231 9.91 0.46 20.65
CA GLY A 231 11.27 -0.08 20.61
C GLY A 231 11.68 -0.57 19.22
N ILE A 232 11.43 0.24 18.18
CA ILE A 232 11.74 -0.10 16.78
C ILE A 232 13.20 0.21 16.50
N VAL A 233 13.89 -0.77 15.90
CA VAL A 233 15.19 -0.56 15.26
C VAL A 233 14.98 -0.60 13.76
N ARG A 234 15.29 0.50 13.06
CA ARG A 234 15.09 0.58 11.60
C ARG A 234 15.86 -0.53 10.89
N SER A 235 15.15 -1.32 10.11
CA SER A 235 15.73 -2.32 9.22
C SER A 235 15.07 -2.24 7.85
N ARG A 236 15.88 -2.50 6.82
CA ARG A 236 15.50 -2.52 5.41
C ARG A 236 16.38 -3.54 4.70
N LYS A 237 16.05 -4.82 4.82
CA LYS A 237 16.81 -5.95 4.32
C LYS A 237 15.98 -6.72 3.30
N ASN A 238 16.62 -7.09 2.20
CA ASN A 238 16.13 -8.18 1.37
C ASN A 238 16.57 -9.49 2.04
N LEU A 239 15.65 -10.41 2.27
CA LEU A 239 15.86 -11.67 2.98
C LEU A 239 15.99 -12.85 2.01
N ALA A 240 15.14 -12.85 0.98
CA ALA A 240 15.17 -13.82 -0.10
C ALA A 240 14.48 -13.22 -1.34
N ALA A 241 14.58 -13.88 -2.49
CA ALA A 241 13.90 -13.50 -3.71
C ALA A 241 13.42 -14.71 -4.50
N ILE A 242 12.36 -14.53 -5.29
CA ILE A 242 11.96 -15.45 -6.33
C ILE A 242 12.50 -14.92 -7.65
N PRO A 243 13.28 -15.71 -8.43
CA PRO A 243 13.76 -15.29 -9.74
C PRO A 243 12.63 -14.92 -10.70
N GLN A 244 12.91 -14.02 -11.64
CA GLN A 244 12.02 -13.76 -12.75
C GLN A 244 11.82 -15.06 -13.56
N GLY A 245 10.56 -15.42 -13.85
CA GLY A 245 10.20 -16.71 -14.44
C GLY A 245 9.95 -17.85 -13.44
N GLY A 246 10.13 -17.59 -12.13
CA GLY A 246 9.85 -18.54 -11.05
C GLY A 246 11.06 -19.41 -10.67
N GLY A 247 10.81 -20.47 -9.89
CA GLY A 247 11.84 -21.40 -9.42
C GLY A 247 12.11 -21.32 -7.92
N ALA A 248 13.21 -21.97 -7.50
CA ALA A 248 13.59 -22.03 -6.10
C ALA A 248 13.95 -20.64 -5.54
N PRO A 249 13.54 -20.31 -4.30
CA PRO A 249 13.90 -19.04 -3.68
C PRO A 249 15.42 -18.89 -3.51
N ILE A 250 15.97 -17.74 -3.90
CA ILE A 250 17.34 -17.33 -3.61
C ILE A 250 17.34 -16.71 -2.22
N VAL A 251 18.02 -17.32 -1.25
CA VAL A 251 18.16 -16.78 0.11
C VAL A 251 19.38 -15.86 0.17
N PHE A 252 19.19 -14.62 0.62
CA PHE A 252 20.30 -13.68 0.79
C PHE A 252 21.00 -13.93 2.12
N ALA A 253 22.34 -13.84 2.12
CA ALA A 253 23.12 -13.96 3.35
C ALA A 253 22.71 -12.86 4.32
N ARG A 254 22.51 -13.21 5.60
CA ARG A 254 22.36 -12.20 6.65
C ARG A 254 23.67 -11.41 6.71
N ALA A 255 23.59 -10.09 6.52
CA ALA A 255 24.71 -9.21 6.82
C ALA A 255 25.14 -9.49 8.27
N LYS A 256 26.44 -9.75 8.49
CA LYS A 256 26.99 -9.84 9.85
C LYS A 256 26.66 -8.53 10.57
N ALA A 257 26.12 -8.66 11.78
CA ALA A 257 25.76 -7.53 12.64
C ALA A 257 26.99 -6.69 12.99
#